data_AF-A0A7H4MXQ0-F1
#
_entry.id   AF-A0A7H4MXQ0-F1
#
_cell.length_a   1.000
_cell.length_b   1.000
_cell.length_c   1.000
_cell.angle_alpha   90.00
_cell.angle_beta   90.00
_cell.angle_gamma   90.00
#
_symmetry.space_group_name_H-M   'P 1'
#
loop_
_entity.id
_entity.type
_entity.pdbx_description
1 polymer ?
#
loop_
_entity_poly.entity_id
_entity_poly.type
_entity_poly.pdbx_seq_one_letter_code
_entity_poly.pdbx_strand_id
1 'polypeptide(L)'
;MSLVRKEDMAKYNVSTDEVPGFMGTVRPQIAGPYGGVRIDILQSALGVPCNTPPFGTMSAIDLNTRQLLWQVPMGSVEDTGPLGLKTHMHIPLGMPTLGGPTSTASGLVFFAGTQDNYLRALDSATGKELWRARLPVGASGGAADL
;
A
#
# COMPACT_ATOMS: atom_id res chain seq x y z
N MET A 1 13.39 2.38 0.85
CA MET A 1 14.40 1.75 1.73
C MET A 1 15.50 2.75 2.01
N SER A 2 16.03 2.79 3.23
CA SER A 2 17.11 3.71 3.61
C SER A 2 18.08 3.04 4.58
N LEU A 3 19.38 3.36 4.47
CA LEU A 3 20.39 2.84 5.40
C LEU A 3 20.26 3.53 6.77
N VAL A 4 20.35 2.76 7.84
CA VAL A 4 20.25 3.25 9.22
C VAL A 4 21.60 3.09 9.92
N ARG A 5 22.13 4.19 10.48
CA ARG A 5 23.38 4.17 11.25
C ARG A 5 23.18 3.38 12.56
N LYS A 6 24.26 2.78 13.07
CA LYS A 6 24.22 1.96 14.29
C LYS A 6 23.64 2.70 15.50
N GLU A 7 23.99 3.98 15.66
CA GLU A 7 23.49 4.86 16.73
C GLU A 7 21.97 5.15 16.64
N ASP A 8 21.40 5.09 15.44
CA ASP A 8 20.00 5.41 15.18
C ASP A 8 19.10 4.16 15.23
N MET A 9 19.67 2.96 15.39
CA MET A 9 18.94 1.69 15.40
C MET A 9 17.88 1.60 16.50
N ALA A 10 18.13 2.19 17.67
CA ALA A 10 17.22 2.16 18.82
C ALA A 10 15.89 2.91 18.57
N LYS A 11 15.82 3.74 17.52
CA LYS A 11 14.61 4.49 17.15
C LYS A 11 13.61 3.66 16.37
N TYR A 12 14.00 2.49 15.90
CA TYR A 12 13.21 1.67 15.00
C TYR A 12 12.99 0.28 15.57
N ASN A 13 11.83 -0.29 15.26
CA ASN A 13 11.59 -1.69 15.57
C ASN A 13 12.45 -2.58 14.66
N VAL A 14 13.29 -3.42 15.26
CA VAL A 14 14.10 -4.40 14.55
C VAL A 14 13.25 -5.64 14.35
N SER A 15 13.08 -6.05 13.10
CA SER A 15 12.36 -7.28 12.78
C SER A 15 13.22 -8.13 11.84
N THR A 16 13.21 -9.44 12.08
CA THR A 16 13.79 -10.45 11.19
C THR A 16 12.72 -11.33 10.56
N ASP A 17 11.46 -11.13 10.92
CA ASP A 17 10.33 -11.91 10.43
C ASP A 17 9.98 -11.50 8.99
N GLU A 18 9.56 -12.47 8.18
CA GLU A 18 9.17 -12.21 6.80
C GLU A 18 7.80 -11.51 6.71
N VAL A 19 6.85 -11.76 7.64
CA VAL A 19 5.51 -11.10 7.76
C VAL A 19 4.94 -11.33 9.19
N PRO A 20 4.20 -10.40 9.85
CA PRO A 20 3.75 -9.04 9.47
C PRO A 20 4.55 -7.89 10.13
N GLY A 21 4.52 -6.70 9.50
CA GLY A 21 5.19 -5.47 10.00
C GLY A 21 6.40 -5.02 9.18
N PHE A 22 6.55 -5.46 7.93
CA PHE A 22 7.74 -5.18 7.12
C PHE A 22 8.01 -3.67 6.92
N MET A 23 6.98 -2.86 6.66
CA MET A 23 7.14 -1.41 6.48
C MET A 23 7.43 -0.68 7.79
N GLY A 24 8.37 0.25 7.78
CA GLY A 24 8.82 1.02 8.94
C GLY A 24 9.84 0.31 9.82
N THR A 25 10.08 -1.00 9.62
CA THR A 25 11.07 -1.77 10.40
C THR A 25 12.46 -1.74 9.82
N VAL A 26 13.45 -2.05 10.65
CA VAL A 26 14.85 -2.19 10.22
C VAL A 26 15.23 -3.66 10.14
N ARG A 27 15.83 -4.03 9.00
CA ARG A 27 16.48 -5.32 8.77
C ARG A 27 17.97 -5.19 9.11
N PRO A 28 18.48 -5.89 10.14
CA PRO A 28 19.84 -5.70 10.60
C PRO A 28 20.84 -6.18 9.54
N GLN A 29 21.96 -5.46 9.41
CA GLN A 29 23.08 -5.88 8.57
C GLN A 29 24.20 -6.42 9.47
N ILE A 30 24.54 -7.70 9.29
CA ILE A 30 25.58 -8.37 10.11
C ILE A 30 26.98 -7.84 9.75
N ALA A 31 27.22 -7.53 8.48
CA ALA A 31 28.50 -7.03 7.98
C ALA A 31 28.29 -5.73 7.21
N GLY A 32 28.66 -4.59 7.81
CA GLY A 32 28.57 -3.27 7.19
C GLY A 32 28.79 -2.10 8.17
N PRO A 33 29.02 -0.88 7.63
CA PRO A 33 29.13 0.32 8.46
C PRO A 33 27.77 0.76 9.07
N TYR A 34 26.66 0.26 8.53
CA TYR A 34 25.30 0.55 8.99
C TYR A 34 24.79 -0.52 9.96
N GLY A 35 23.82 -0.16 10.80
CA GLY A 35 23.15 -1.09 11.71
C GLY A 35 22.08 -1.91 11.00
N GLY A 36 21.52 -1.40 9.91
CA GLY A 36 20.54 -2.10 9.10
C GLY A 36 19.95 -1.27 7.96
N VAL A 37 18.99 -1.85 7.26
CA VAL A 37 18.19 -1.20 6.23
C VAL A 37 16.78 -0.99 6.77
N ARG A 38 16.33 0.27 6.83
CA ARG A 38 14.91 0.57 7.03
C ARG A 38 14.15 0.24 5.77
N ILE A 39 13.14 -0.60 5.92
CA ILE A 39 12.25 -1.00 4.86
C ILE A 39 11.09 -0.03 4.83
N ASP A 40 10.98 0.70 3.72
CA ASP A 40 9.92 1.69 3.56
C ASP A 40 9.79 2.11 2.09
N ILE A 41 8.69 2.77 1.76
CA ILE A 41 8.54 3.52 0.53
C ILE A 41 9.45 4.75 0.62
N LEU A 42 10.09 5.12 -0.48
CA LEU A 42 10.86 6.36 -0.52
C LEU A 42 9.89 7.54 -0.49
N GLN A 43 9.83 8.21 0.66
CA GLN A 43 8.93 9.33 0.91
C GLN A 43 9.71 10.63 1.05
N SER A 44 9.06 11.72 0.66
CA SER A 44 9.47 13.09 0.96
C SER A 44 9.39 13.38 2.47
N ALA A 45 9.92 14.52 2.90
CA ALA A 45 9.76 14.98 4.29
C ALA A 45 8.29 15.15 4.71
N LEU A 46 7.37 15.26 3.74
CA LEU A 46 5.94 15.33 3.97
C LEU A 46 5.27 13.95 4.09
N GLY A 47 6.01 12.84 4.05
CA GLY A 47 5.45 11.48 4.08
C GLY A 47 4.79 11.03 2.76
N VAL A 48 4.91 11.83 1.70
CA VAL A 48 4.35 11.51 0.37
C VAL A 48 5.40 10.74 -0.45
N PRO A 49 5.03 9.63 -1.14
CA PRO A 49 5.97 8.91 -2.00
C PRO A 49 6.57 9.81 -3.09
N CYS A 50 7.86 9.62 -3.39
CA CYS A 50 8.58 10.47 -4.34
C CYS A 50 8.30 10.15 -5.82
N ASN A 51 7.57 9.08 -6.12
CA ASN A 51 7.20 8.71 -7.49
C ASN A 51 5.91 9.40 -7.95
N THR A 52 5.73 9.54 -9.27
CA THR A 52 4.47 10.08 -9.82
C THR A 52 3.31 9.12 -9.50
N PRO A 53 2.17 9.60 -8.98
CA PRO A 53 0.95 8.79 -8.83
C PRO A 53 0.49 8.18 -10.16
N PRO A 54 -0.23 7.04 -10.16
CA PRO A 54 -0.81 6.39 -8.98
C PRO A 54 0.18 5.52 -8.19
N PHE A 55 0.10 5.56 -6.85
CA PHE A 55 1.01 4.79 -5.99
C PHE A 55 0.64 3.30 -5.86
N GLY A 56 -0.58 2.95 -6.26
CA GLY A 56 -1.00 1.57 -6.44
C GLY A 56 -2.18 1.48 -7.39
N THR A 57 -2.21 0.38 -8.13
CA THR A 57 -3.20 0.13 -9.18
C THR A 57 -3.67 -1.31 -9.13
N MET A 58 -4.84 -1.55 -9.71
CA MET A 58 -5.30 -2.88 -10.06
C MET A 58 -5.34 -2.98 -11.58
N SER A 59 -4.83 -4.09 -12.09
CA SER A 59 -4.72 -4.35 -13.52
C SER A 59 -5.34 -5.70 -13.85
N ALA A 60 -6.09 -5.77 -14.95
CA ALA A 60 -6.47 -7.05 -15.55
C ALA A 60 -5.60 -7.33 -16.77
N ILE A 61 -5.08 -8.55 -16.83
CA ILE A 61 -4.23 -9.03 -17.92
C ILE A 61 -4.90 -10.27 -18.50
N ASP A 62 -5.09 -10.31 -19.82
CA ASP A 62 -5.45 -11.53 -20.52
C ASP A 62 -4.23 -12.44 -20.61
N LEU A 63 -4.34 -13.66 -20.09
CA LEU A 63 -3.22 -14.60 -20.04
C LEU A 63 -2.92 -15.26 -21.40
N ASN A 64 -3.88 -15.28 -22.32
CA ASN A 64 -3.68 -15.84 -23.66
C ASN A 64 -2.87 -14.86 -24.52
N THR A 65 -3.32 -13.60 -24.56
CA THR A 65 -2.72 -12.55 -25.39
C THR A 65 -1.61 -11.79 -24.68
N ARG A 66 -1.52 -11.92 -23.35
CA ARG A 66 -0.59 -11.18 -22.46
C ARG A 66 -0.82 -9.67 -22.50
N GLN A 67 -2.02 -9.24 -22.87
CA GLN A 67 -2.37 -7.83 -22.98
C GLN A 67 -2.99 -7.31 -21.69
N LEU A 68 -2.66 -6.07 -21.35
CA LEU A 68 -3.34 -5.31 -20.31
C LEU A 68 -4.72 -4.89 -20.83
N LEU A 69 -5.78 -5.41 -20.22
CA LEU A 69 -7.15 -5.06 -20.60
C LEU A 69 -7.58 -3.72 -20.01
N TRP A 70 -7.26 -3.51 -18.72
CA TRP A 70 -7.52 -2.26 -18.02
C TRP A 70 -6.58 -2.12 -16.82
N GLN A 71 -6.41 -0.88 -16.37
CA GLN A 71 -5.69 -0.53 -15.16
C GLN A 71 -6.37 0.65 -14.48
N VAL A 72 -6.63 0.52 -13.18
CA VAL A 72 -7.33 1.54 -12.38
C VAL A 72 -6.57 1.84 -11.08
N PRO A 73 -6.47 3.11 -10.65
CA PRO A 73 -5.87 3.47 -9.37
C PRO A 73 -6.73 2.98 -8.22
N MET A 74 -6.12 2.35 -7.21
CA MET A 74 -6.85 1.78 -6.07
C MET A 74 -6.69 2.61 -4.81
N GLY A 75 -7.79 3.08 -4.24
CA GLY A 75 -7.78 3.84 -3.00
C GLY A 75 -7.65 5.35 -3.19
N SER A 76 -8.01 6.06 -2.14
CA SER A 76 -8.11 7.52 -2.08
C SER A 76 -7.32 8.09 -0.90
N VAL A 77 -7.06 9.39 -0.92
CA VAL A 77 -6.40 10.16 0.17
C VAL A 77 -7.32 10.46 1.37
N GLU A 78 -8.50 9.85 1.46
CA GLU A 78 -9.50 10.19 2.49
C GLU A 78 -8.92 10.10 3.91
N ASP A 79 -8.12 9.07 4.20
CA ASP A 79 -7.47 8.85 5.51
C ASP A 79 -5.98 9.16 5.54
N THR A 80 -5.38 9.60 4.44
CA THR A 80 -3.94 9.81 4.36
C THR A 80 -3.59 11.06 3.58
N GLY A 81 -2.56 11.76 4.02
CA GLY A 81 -2.15 13.02 3.45
C GLY A 81 -0.79 13.47 3.97
N PRO A 82 -0.31 14.64 3.52
CA PRO A 82 0.96 15.18 3.98
C PRO A 82 1.03 15.23 5.50
N LEU A 83 2.17 14.81 6.05
CA LEU A 83 2.46 14.78 7.49
C LEU A 83 1.49 13.89 8.30
N GLY A 84 0.87 12.89 7.67
CA GLY A 84 -0.06 11.97 8.35
C GLY A 84 -1.47 12.55 8.57
N LEU A 85 -1.78 13.71 7.99
CA LEU A 85 -3.09 14.34 8.11
C LEU A 85 -4.13 13.65 7.22
N LYS A 86 -5.31 13.36 7.77
CA LYS A 86 -6.46 12.86 6.99
C LYS A 86 -7.01 14.00 6.14
N THR A 87 -7.08 13.80 4.82
CA THR A 87 -7.58 14.86 3.93
C THR A 87 -9.11 14.94 3.90
N HIS A 88 -9.80 13.85 4.27
CA HIS A 88 -11.25 13.69 4.12
C HIS A 88 -11.76 13.90 2.68
N MET A 89 -10.86 13.88 1.69
CA MET A 89 -11.19 14.04 0.28
C MET A 89 -11.10 12.70 -0.44
N HIS A 90 -12.13 12.38 -1.21
CA HIS A 90 -12.18 11.14 -1.97
C HIS A 90 -11.52 11.28 -3.35
N ILE A 91 -10.21 11.54 -3.37
CA ILE A 91 -9.43 11.68 -4.61
C ILE A 91 -8.69 10.36 -4.89
N PRO A 92 -8.95 9.67 -6.02
CA PRO A 92 -8.41 8.35 -6.33
C PRO A 92 -6.96 8.42 -6.83
N LEU A 93 -6.05 8.89 -5.96
CA LEU A 93 -4.63 9.01 -6.29
C LEU A 93 -3.91 7.66 -6.39
N GLY A 94 -4.58 6.55 -6.06
CA GLY A 94 -3.98 5.23 -6.00
C GLY A 94 -3.03 5.14 -4.80
N MET A 95 -3.38 4.31 -3.83
CA MET A 95 -2.61 4.08 -2.62
C MET A 95 -1.70 2.87 -2.79
N PRO A 96 -0.53 2.83 -2.12
CA PRO A 96 0.26 1.61 -2.04
C PRO A 96 -0.64 0.45 -1.59
N THR A 97 -0.75 -0.56 -2.45
CA THR A 97 -1.67 -1.68 -2.23
C THR A 97 -0.96 -2.81 -1.49
N LEU A 98 -1.63 -3.36 -0.48
CA LEU A 98 -1.16 -4.49 0.31
C LEU A 98 -2.25 -5.56 0.36
N GLY A 99 -1.89 -6.77 -0.06
CA GLY A 99 -2.84 -7.87 -0.22
C GLY A 99 -3.34 -8.04 -1.66
N GLY A 100 -4.01 -9.16 -1.91
CA GLY A 100 -4.51 -9.53 -3.24
C GLY A 100 -6.01 -9.28 -3.41
N PRO A 101 -6.49 -9.08 -4.64
CA PRO A 101 -7.91 -9.11 -4.95
C PRO A 101 -8.45 -10.55 -4.88
N THR A 102 -9.76 -10.68 -4.59
CA THR A 102 -10.48 -11.95 -4.65
C THR A 102 -11.52 -11.90 -5.76
N SER A 103 -11.32 -12.70 -6.81
CA SER A 103 -12.27 -12.82 -7.92
C SER A 103 -13.37 -13.83 -7.61
N THR A 104 -14.57 -13.59 -8.15
CA THR A 104 -15.74 -14.46 -8.00
C THR A 104 -16.30 -14.87 -9.35
N ALA A 105 -17.07 -15.96 -9.38
CA ALA A 105 -17.69 -16.47 -10.62
C ALA A 105 -18.75 -15.52 -11.21
N SER A 106 -19.27 -14.56 -10.43
CA SER A 106 -20.23 -13.57 -10.91
C SER A 106 -19.61 -12.43 -11.72
N GLY A 107 -18.28 -12.39 -11.85
CA GLY A 107 -17.56 -11.27 -12.47
C GLY A 107 -17.30 -10.11 -11.52
N LEU A 108 -17.48 -10.31 -10.20
CA LEU A 108 -17.09 -9.34 -9.19
C LEU A 108 -15.69 -9.64 -8.65
N VAL A 109 -14.88 -8.59 -8.48
CA VAL A 109 -13.57 -8.62 -7.84
C VAL A 109 -13.65 -7.83 -6.55
N PHE A 110 -13.34 -8.46 -5.42
CA PHE A 110 -13.31 -7.81 -4.12
C PHE A 110 -11.90 -7.39 -3.72
N PHE A 111 -11.77 -6.19 -3.16
CA PHE A 111 -10.47 -5.66 -2.73
C PHE A 111 -10.60 -4.70 -1.55
N ALA A 112 -9.75 -4.89 -0.54
CA ALA A 112 -9.68 -4.05 0.66
C ALA A 112 -8.24 -3.64 1.02
N GLY A 113 -7.30 -3.83 0.10
CA GLY A 113 -5.86 -3.64 0.35
C GLY A 113 -5.38 -2.20 0.25
N THR A 114 -6.22 -1.22 0.59
CA THR A 114 -5.91 0.22 0.53
C THR A 114 -5.97 0.86 1.92
N GLN A 115 -5.23 1.95 2.11
CA GLN A 115 -5.16 2.66 3.40
C GLN A 115 -6.37 3.55 3.71
N ASP A 116 -7.33 3.66 2.79
CA ASP A 116 -8.59 4.37 3.02
C ASP A 116 -9.72 3.45 3.49
N ASN A 117 -9.39 2.32 4.12
CA ASN A 117 -10.32 1.47 4.88
C ASN A 117 -11.65 1.15 4.18
N TYR A 118 -11.66 0.91 2.87
CA TYR A 118 -12.85 0.48 2.14
C TYR A 118 -12.69 -0.95 1.62
N LEU A 119 -13.73 -1.76 1.81
CA LEU A 119 -13.95 -2.96 1.01
C LEU A 119 -14.69 -2.55 -0.26
N ARG A 120 -14.15 -2.92 -1.42
CA ARG A 120 -14.70 -2.59 -2.74
C ARG A 120 -15.11 -3.84 -3.49
N ALA A 121 -16.12 -3.69 -4.35
CA ALA A 121 -16.45 -4.63 -5.41
C ALA A 121 -16.27 -3.93 -6.76
N LEU A 122 -15.46 -4.53 -7.63
CA LEU A 122 -15.18 -4.05 -8.97
C LEU A 122 -15.77 -5.02 -10.00
N ASP A 123 -16.20 -4.48 -11.14
CA ASP A 123 -16.51 -5.25 -12.33
C ASP A 123 -15.22 -5.81 -12.95
N SER A 124 -15.13 -7.12 -13.15
CA SER A 124 -13.90 -7.77 -13.64
C SER A 124 -13.55 -7.42 -15.09
N ALA A 125 -14.54 -7.09 -15.91
CA ALA A 125 -14.35 -6.80 -17.33
C ALA A 125 -13.86 -5.37 -17.57
N THR A 126 -14.21 -4.45 -16.69
CA THR A 126 -13.96 -3.00 -16.88
C THR A 126 -13.08 -2.37 -15.81
N GLY A 127 -12.91 -3.01 -14.65
CA GLY A 127 -12.25 -2.43 -13.49
C GLY A 127 -13.05 -1.32 -12.80
N LYS A 128 -14.32 -1.13 -13.18
CA LYS A 128 -15.19 -0.11 -12.58
C LYS A 128 -15.59 -0.51 -11.16
N GLU A 129 -15.41 0.38 -10.20
CA GLU A 129 -15.98 0.22 -8.85
C GLU A 129 -17.52 0.26 -8.95
N LEU A 130 -18.17 -0.84 -8.56
CA LEU A 130 -19.62 -0.97 -8.54
C LEU A 130 -20.20 -0.67 -7.15
N TRP A 131 -19.42 -0.95 -6.11
CA TRP A 131 -19.82 -0.78 -4.73
C TRP A 131 -18.62 -0.66 -3.81
N ARG A 132 -18.82 0.00 -2.67
CA ARG A 132 -17.88 0.00 -1.55
C ARG A 132 -18.60 0.11 -0.21
N ALA A 133 -17.98 -0.44 0.83
CA ALA A 133 -18.33 -0.19 2.23
C ALA A 133 -17.11 0.18 3.06
N ARG A 134 -17.33 1.07 4.01
CA ARG A 134 -16.32 1.52 4.95
C ARG A 134 -16.07 0.44 6.00
N LEU A 135 -14.81 0.17 6.28
CA LEU A 135 -14.34 -0.70 7.35
C LEU A 135 -13.88 0.16 8.54
N PRO A 136 -13.98 -0.36 9.79
CA PRO A 136 -13.48 0.35 10.97
C PRO A 136 -11.96 0.48 10.97
N VAL A 137 -11.25 -0.46 10.32
CA VAL A 137 -9.79 -0.52 10.20
C VAL A 137 -9.40 -1.02 8.80
N GLY A 138 -8.18 -0.71 8.38
CA GLY A 138 -7.65 -1.13 7.09
C GLY A 138 -7.36 -2.62 7.04
N ALA A 139 -7.82 -3.31 5.99
CA ALA A 139 -7.59 -4.74 5.84
C ALA A 139 -6.12 -5.09 5.56
N SER A 140 -5.31 -4.12 5.11
CA SER A 140 -3.88 -4.26 4.89
C SER A 140 -3.03 -4.32 6.17
N GLY A 141 -3.63 -4.10 7.35
CA GLY A 141 -2.93 -4.19 8.65
C GLY A 141 -1.72 -3.26 8.81
N GLY A 142 -1.54 -2.30 7.90
CA GLY A 142 -0.36 -1.45 7.81
C GLY A 142 -0.68 0.00 8.14
N ALA A 143 -0.02 0.50 9.19
CA ALA A 143 0.16 1.91 9.54
C ALA A 143 -1.10 2.72 9.92
N ALA A 144 -1.96 2.17 10.79
CA ALA A 144 -2.81 3.02 11.62
C ALA A 144 -2.10 3.54 12.89
N ASP A 145 -0.93 2.97 13.22
CA ASP A 145 -0.16 3.31 14.42
C ASP A 145 1.26 3.76 14.04
N LEU A 146 1.40 5.04 13.67
CA LEU A 146 2.63 5.83 13.82
C LEU A 146 2.29 7.14 14.52
#